data_AF-A0A3R9ZA52-F1
#
_entry.id   AF-A0A3R9ZA52-F1
#
_cell.length_a   1.000
_cell.length_b   1.000
_cell.length_c   1.000
_cell.angle_alpha   90.00
_cell.angle_beta   90.00
_cell.angle_gamma   90.00
#
_symmetry.space_group_name_H-M   'P 1'
#
loop_
_entity.id
_entity.type
_entity.pdbx_description
1 polymer ?
#
loop_
_entity_poly.entity_id
_entity_poly.type
_entity_poly.pdbx_seq_one_letter_code
_entity_poly.pdbx_strand_id
1 'polypeptide(L)'
;MRLSHAPIAALLAVACAQLVPPAAHAGTETWRCGNTYTDQPCQGGKAIDLDDARDATQKREADGATREAMAAADRLERERVRLESAQARRAPALIDNRPLNAKLDSSQGADVAQKKKKSKKESDYFSAHDPVATAKKKAAKAGSKSAAKN
;
A
#
# COMPACT_ATOMS: atom_id res chain seq x y z
N MET A 1 37.95 36.36 -23.33
CA MET A 1 38.50 34.99 -23.25
C MET A 1 37.34 34.01 -23.09
N ARG A 2 36.92 33.34 -24.16
CA ARG A 2 35.93 32.26 -24.08
C ARG A 2 36.70 30.95 -24.00
N LEU A 3 36.78 30.35 -22.83
CA LEU A 3 37.38 29.03 -22.67
C LEU A 3 36.44 28.01 -23.32
N SER A 4 36.93 27.35 -24.36
CA SER A 4 36.27 26.24 -25.04
C SER A 4 36.26 25.03 -24.11
N HIS A 5 35.09 24.67 -23.55
CA HIS A 5 34.91 23.51 -22.67
C HIS A 5 34.71 22.19 -23.46
N ALA A 6 34.84 22.23 -24.79
CA ALA A 6 34.64 21.10 -25.68
C ALA A 6 35.59 19.90 -25.46
N PRO A 7 36.90 20.06 -25.13
CA PRO A 7 37.78 18.90 -24.98
C PRO A 7 37.57 18.16 -23.63
N ILE A 8 37.05 18.84 -22.61
CA ILE A 8 36.83 18.26 -21.27
C ILE A 8 35.58 17.36 -21.27
N ALA A 9 34.52 17.76 -21.98
CA ALA A 9 33.31 16.95 -22.11
C ALA A 9 33.55 15.64 -22.89
N ALA A 10 34.46 15.66 -23.88
CA ALA A 10 34.81 14.47 -24.66
C ALA A 10 35.60 13.42 -23.85
N LEU A 11 36.49 13.86 -22.94
CA LEU A 11 37.28 12.96 -22.09
C LEU A 11 36.42 12.27 -21.01
N LEU A 12 35.40 12.94 -20.48
CA LEU A 12 34.47 12.35 -19.51
C LEU A 12 33.55 11.28 -20.12
N ALA A 13 33.18 11.42 -21.40
CA ALA A 13 32.33 10.43 -22.08
C ALA A 13 33.07 9.11 -22.38
N VAL A 14 34.39 9.15 -22.63
CA VAL A 14 35.21 7.95 -22.86
C VAL A 14 35.51 7.21 -21.56
N ALA A 15 35.62 7.90 -20.43
CA ALA A 15 35.81 7.28 -19.12
C ALA A 15 34.58 6.49 -18.64
N CYS A 16 33.37 6.94 -18.97
CA CYS A 16 32.13 6.24 -18.60
C CYS A 16 31.84 4.97 -19.42
N ALA A 17 32.43 4.82 -20.61
CA ALA A 17 32.25 3.62 -21.43
C ALA A 17 33.02 2.39 -20.91
N GLN A 18 33.99 2.60 -20.01
CA GLN A 18 34.81 1.53 -19.40
C GLN A 18 34.19 0.96 -18.12
N LEU A 19 33.05 1.49 -17.66
CA LEU A 19 32.32 1.03 -16.47
C LEU A 19 31.18 0.05 -16.80
N VAL A 20 31.08 -0.44 -18.04
CA VAL A 20 30.25 -1.60 -18.35
C VAL A 20 31.09 -2.83 -18.00
N PRO A 21 30.87 -3.51 -16.87
CA PRO A 21 31.48 -4.82 -16.68
C PRO A 21 31.09 -5.68 -17.87
N PRO A 22 32.03 -6.42 -18.48
CA PRO A 22 31.64 -7.42 -19.48
C PRO A 22 30.55 -8.26 -18.82
N ALA A 23 29.38 -8.35 -19.45
CA ALA A 23 28.34 -9.28 -19.04
C ALA A 23 28.93 -10.68 -19.22
N ALA A 24 29.66 -11.14 -18.20
CA ALA A 24 30.22 -12.47 -18.11
C ALA A 24 29.05 -13.43 -17.99
N HIS A 25 28.50 -13.80 -19.16
CA HIS A 25 27.66 -14.97 -19.33
C HIS A 25 28.54 -16.23 -19.38
N ALA A 26 29.45 -16.36 -18.41
CA ALA A 26 30.06 -17.61 -18.04
C ALA A 26 29.51 -17.85 -16.63
N GLY A 27 28.80 -18.97 -16.43
CA GLY A 27 28.11 -19.28 -15.18
C GLY A 27 28.96 -18.86 -13.98
N THR A 28 28.41 -17.99 -13.14
CA THR A 28 29.09 -17.51 -11.94
C THR A 28 29.24 -18.68 -11.00
N GLU A 29 30.33 -19.44 -11.16
CA GLU A 29 30.68 -20.51 -10.24
C GLU A 29 31.05 -19.86 -8.90
N THR A 30 30.08 -19.80 -8.00
CA THR A 30 30.31 -19.36 -6.63
C THR A 30 30.75 -20.56 -5.80
N TRP A 31 31.87 -20.43 -5.09
CA TRP A 31 32.37 -21.44 -4.18
C TRP A 31 31.96 -21.11 -2.74
N ARG A 32 31.62 -22.15 -1.99
CA ARG A 32 31.41 -22.03 -0.53
C ARG A 32 32.64 -22.50 0.22
N CYS A 33 33.32 -21.56 0.85
CA CYS A 33 34.52 -21.75 1.65
C CYS A 33 34.14 -21.71 3.13
N GLY A 34 33.73 -22.85 3.67
CA GLY A 34 33.21 -22.93 5.05
C GLY A 34 31.90 -22.14 5.21
N ASN A 35 31.97 -20.97 5.85
CA ASN A 35 30.81 -20.09 6.10
C ASN A 35 30.71 -18.87 5.16
N THR A 36 31.62 -18.73 4.21
CA THR A 36 31.67 -17.59 3.30
C THR A 36 31.51 -18.05 1.85
N TYR A 37 30.80 -17.27 1.04
CA TYR A 37 30.69 -17.45 -0.40
C TYR A 37 31.73 -16.57 -1.09
N THR A 38 32.37 -17.10 -2.14
CA THR A 38 33.41 -16.41 -2.91
C THR A 38 33.30 -16.77 -4.38
N ASP A 39 33.72 -15.84 -5.24
CA ASP A 39 33.76 -16.04 -6.69
C ASP A 39 35.13 -16.56 -7.18
N GLN A 40 36.03 -16.93 -6.24
CA GLN A 40 37.37 -17.47 -6.52
C GLN A 40 37.60 -18.81 -5.81
N PRO A 41 38.25 -19.82 -6.44
CA PRO A 41 38.27 -21.17 -5.89
C PRO A 41 39.17 -21.18 -4.66
N CYS A 42 38.66 -21.74 -3.56
CA CYS A 42 39.41 -21.90 -2.33
C CYS A 42 39.74 -23.36 -2.06
N GLN A 43 40.84 -23.60 -1.35
CA GLN A 43 41.20 -24.95 -0.92
C GLN A 43 40.12 -25.52 0.01
N GLY A 44 39.48 -26.61 -0.41
CA GLY A 44 38.37 -27.24 0.33
C GLY A 44 37.00 -26.61 0.09
N GLY A 45 36.89 -25.62 -0.81
CA GLY A 45 35.61 -25.06 -1.23
C GLY A 45 34.82 -26.04 -2.10
N LYS A 46 33.50 -26.08 -1.93
CA LYS A 46 32.61 -26.76 -2.87
C LYS A 46 32.09 -25.76 -3.90
N ALA A 47 32.18 -26.13 -5.18
CA ALA A 47 31.54 -25.40 -6.26
C ALA A 47 30.02 -25.52 -6.09
N ILE A 48 29.34 -24.39 -6.15
CA ILE A 48 27.88 -24.33 -6.15
C ILE A 48 27.48 -23.82 -7.52
N ASP A 49 26.71 -24.63 -8.22
CA ASP A 49 26.04 -24.22 -9.43
C ASP A 49 24.84 -23.36 -9.06
N LEU A 50 24.93 -22.07 -9.35
CA LEU A 50 23.85 -21.11 -9.15
C LEU A 50 23.15 -20.91 -10.49
N ASP A 51 22.32 -21.87 -10.87
CA ASP A 51 21.42 -21.71 -12.01
C ASP A 51 20.23 -20.84 -11.60
N ASP A 52 20.40 -19.52 -11.70
CA ASP A 52 19.30 -18.55 -11.63
C ASP A 52 18.79 -18.18 -13.04
N ALA A 53 18.66 -19.19 -13.91
CA ALA A 53 17.97 -19.00 -15.18
C ALA A 53 16.47 -18.80 -14.90
N ARG A 54 16.02 -17.55 -15.04
CA ARG A 54 14.59 -17.22 -14.95
C ARG A 54 13.83 -17.93 -16.06
N ASP A 55 12.98 -18.87 -15.67
CA ASP A 55 12.16 -19.62 -16.62
C ASP A 55 11.23 -18.68 -17.42
N ALA A 56 11.00 -19.00 -18.69
CA ALA A 56 10.17 -18.20 -19.58
C ALA A 56 8.71 -18.10 -19.10
N THR A 57 8.24 -19.05 -18.29
CA THR A 57 6.93 -18.99 -17.64
C THR A 57 6.93 -17.96 -16.51
N GLN A 58 7.94 -18.00 -15.63
CA GLN A 58 8.10 -17.02 -14.55
C GLN A 58 8.19 -15.59 -15.06
N LYS A 59 8.90 -15.37 -16.19
CA LYS A 59 8.94 -14.06 -16.85
C LYS A 59 7.55 -13.61 -17.28
N ARG A 60 6.79 -14.48 -17.96
CA ARG A 60 5.44 -14.15 -18.45
C ARG A 60 4.47 -13.84 -17.31
N GLU A 61 4.57 -14.57 -16.20
CA GLU A 61 3.77 -14.32 -14.99
C GLU A 61 4.13 -12.96 -14.37
N ALA A 62 5.42 -12.65 -14.22
CA ALA A 62 5.88 -11.37 -13.69
C ALA A 62 5.44 -10.18 -14.56
N ASP A 63 5.55 -10.33 -15.88
CA ASP A 63 5.07 -9.33 -16.85
C ASP A 63 3.55 -9.16 -16.77
N GLY A 64 2.82 -10.26 -16.56
CA GLY A 64 1.37 -10.26 -16.32
C GLY A 64 1.00 -9.45 -15.07
N ALA A 65 1.60 -9.79 -13.93
CA ALA A 65 1.38 -9.10 -12.67
C ALA A 65 1.72 -7.60 -12.76
N THR A 66 2.78 -7.25 -13.50
CA THR A 66 3.17 -5.85 -13.72
C THR A 66 2.11 -5.08 -14.51
N ARG A 67 1.57 -5.66 -15.60
CA ARG A 67 0.49 -5.03 -16.38
C ARG A 67 -0.77 -4.83 -15.54
N GLU A 68 -1.14 -5.81 -14.73
CA GLU A 68 -2.29 -5.70 -13.83
C GLU A 68 -2.10 -4.61 -12.77
N ALA A 69 -0.90 -4.53 -12.18
CA ALA A 69 -0.55 -3.50 -11.20
C ALA A 69 -0.61 -2.09 -11.83
N MET A 70 -0.11 -1.92 -13.05
CA MET A 70 -0.20 -0.64 -13.77
C MET A 70 -1.66 -0.25 -14.02
N ALA A 71 -2.50 -1.18 -14.51
CA ALA A 71 -3.91 -0.90 -14.74
C ALA A 71 -4.67 -0.55 -13.45
N ALA A 72 -4.31 -1.18 -12.33
CA ALA A 72 -4.86 -0.86 -11.01
C ALA A 72 -4.42 0.53 -10.55
N ALA A 73 -3.15 0.89 -10.73
CA ALA A 73 -2.63 2.22 -10.38
C ALA A 73 -3.34 3.32 -11.17
N ASP A 74 -3.51 3.16 -12.49
CA ASP A 74 -4.20 4.14 -13.33
C ASP A 74 -5.67 4.32 -12.91
N ARG A 75 -6.32 3.24 -12.45
CA ARG A 75 -7.69 3.32 -11.93
C ARG A 75 -7.74 4.16 -10.65
N LEU A 76 -6.82 3.93 -9.72
CA LEU A 76 -6.73 4.70 -8.48
C LEU A 76 -6.40 6.18 -8.74
N GLU A 77 -5.56 6.47 -9.73
CA GLU A 77 -5.28 7.85 -10.14
C GLU A 77 -6.54 8.54 -10.66
N ARG A 78 -7.28 7.89 -11.56
CA ARG A 78 -8.55 8.45 -12.07
C ARG A 78 -9.56 8.67 -10.95
N GLU A 79 -9.66 7.74 -10.00
CA GLU A 79 -10.53 7.89 -8.83
C GLU A 79 -10.10 9.06 -7.96
N ARG A 80 -8.79 9.21 -7.70
CA ARG A 80 -8.24 10.34 -6.96
C ARG A 80 -8.60 11.66 -7.63
N VAL A 81 -8.31 11.82 -8.92
CA VAL A 81 -8.61 13.05 -9.67
C VAL A 81 -10.11 13.34 -9.65
N ARG A 82 -10.96 12.32 -9.79
CA ARG A 82 -12.42 12.48 -9.69
C ARG A 82 -12.83 12.98 -8.31
N LEU A 83 -12.32 12.39 -7.24
CA LEU A 83 -12.64 12.79 -5.87
C LEU A 83 -12.13 14.20 -5.56
N GLU A 84 -10.92 14.55 -5.99
CA GLU A 84 -10.35 15.89 -5.85
C GLU A 84 -11.18 16.92 -6.61
N SER A 85 -11.57 16.65 -7.86
CA SER A 85 -12.42 17.55 -8.64
C SER A 85 -13.82 17.75 -8.01
N ALA A 86 -14.39 16.69 -7.41
CA ALA A 86 -15.67 16.75 -6.71
C ALA A 86 -15.55 17.53 -5.39
N GLN A 87 -14.43 17.39 -4.68
CA GLN A 87 -14.16 18.10 -3.43
C GLN A 87 -13.75 19.55 -3.65
N ALA A 88 -13.05 19.88 -4.74
CA ALA A 88 -12.70 21.25 -5.11
C ALA A 88 -13.93 22.14 -5.31
N ARG A 89 -15.08 21.54 -5.66
CA ARG A 89 -16.37 22.23 -5.75
C ARG A 89 -17.09 22.39 -4.41
N ARG A 90 -16.58 21.80 -3.33
CA ARG A 90 -17.14 21.92 -1.97
C ARG A 90 -16.35 22.98 -1.20
N ALA A 91 -17.05 23.79 -0.41
CA ALA A 91 -16.41 24.72 0.50
C ALA A 91 -15.57 23.96 1.56
N PRO A 92 -14.44 24.52 2.02
CA PRO A 92 -13.61 23.87 3.03
C PRO A 92 -14.41 23.65 4.31
N ALA A 93 -14.44 22.41 4.78
CA ALA A 93 -15.00 22.09 6.09
C ALA A 93 -13.97 22.48 7.16
N LEU A 94 -14.28 23.52 7.94
CA LEU A 94 -13.49 23.87 9.12
C LEU A 94 -13.74 22.82 10.19
N ILE A 95 -12.77 21.93 10.41
CA ILE A 95 -12.77 21.04 11.56
C ILE A 95 -12.15 21.81 12.73
N ASP A 96 -13.00 22.46 13.50
CA ASP A 96 -12.61 23.09 14.75
C ASP A 96 -12.49 22.02 15.85
N ASN A 97 -11.37 22.03 16.57
CA ASN A 97 -11.18 21.19 17.77
C ASN A 97 -11.89 21.77 19.00
N ARG A 98 -12.72 22.80 18.84
CA ARG A 98 -13.52 23.35 19.93
C ARG A 98 -14.40 22.24 20.52
N PRO A 99 -14.26 21.95 21.83
CA PRO A 99 -15.09 20.96 22.47
C PRO A 99 -16.56 21.41 22.39
N LEU A 100 -17.47 20.47 22.07
CA LEU A 100 -18.92 20.66 21.89
C LEU A 100 -19.65 21.25 23.13
N ASN A 101 -18.93 21.54 24.21
CA ASN A 101 -19.43 22.11 25.45
C ASN A 101 -19.19 23.63 25.57
N ALA A 102 -18.66 24.28 24.54
CA ALA A 102 -18.74 25.74 24.49
C ALA A 102 -20.19 26.13 24.20
N LYS A 103 -20.91 26.52 25.24
CA LYS A 103 -22.26 27.09 25.14
C LYS A 103 -22.30 28.09 23.99
N LEU A 104 -23.26 27.90 23.09
CA LEU A 104 -23.68 28.91 22.15
C LEU A 104 -24.08 30.14 22.97
N ASP A 105 -23.21 31.15 23.02
CA ASP A 105 -23.54 32.44 23.60
C ASP A 105 -24.76 32.96 22.85
N SER A 106 -25.82 33.07 23.63
CA SER A 106 -27.13 33.47 23.18
C SER A 106 -27.07 34.96 22.85
N SER A 107 -26.97 35.30 21.58
CA SER A 107 -27.60 36.52 21.10
C SER A 107 -27.96 36.42 19.62
N GLN A 108 -29.26 36.63 19.36
CA GLN A 108 -29.89 37.03 18.11
C GLN A 108 -30.40 35.92 17.17
N GLY A 109 -31.70 35.62 17.31
CA GLY A 109 -32.58 35.49 16.14
C GLY A 109 -33.47 34.24 16.04
N ALA A 110 -34.74 34.40 16.45
CA ALA A 110 -35.94 33.73 15.94
C ALA A 110 -36.18 32.23 16.22
N ASP A 111 -37.03 32.00 17.23
CA ASP A 111 -38.23 31.14 17.25
C ASP A 111 -38.47 30.22 16.03
N VAL A 112 -38.39 28.89 16.22
CA VAL A 112 -39.49 27.94 15.94
C VAL A 112 -39.27 26.69 16.80
N ALA A 113 -40.26 26.42 17.67
CA ALA A 113 -40.35 25.21 18.47
C ALA A 113 -40.40 23.93 17.60
N GLN A 114 -39.50 22.96 17.87
CA GLN A 114 -39.74 21.57 17.48
C GLN A 114 -39.49 20.58 18.61
N LYS A 115 -40.50 19.72 18.78
CA LYS A 115 -40.67 18.67 19.77
C LYS A 115 -39.45 17.75 19.88
N LYS A 116 -39.06 17.48 21.12
CA LYS A 116 -38.10 16.45 21.56
C LYS A 116 -38.43 15.09 20.93
N LYS A 117 -37.57 14.57 20.05
CA LYS A 117 -37.51 13.14 19.74
C LYS A 117 -36.46 12.46 20.63
N LYS A 118 -36.90 11.37 21.25
CA LYS A 118 -36.18 10.45 22.15
C LYS A 118 -34.75 10.18 21.68
N SER A 119 -33.77 10.54 22.50
CA SER A 119 -32.37 10.17 22.33
C SER A 119 -32.24 8.64 22.35
N LYS A 120 -31.78 8.06 21.24
CA LYS A 120 -31.18 6.72 21.26
C LYS A 120 -29.71 6.90 21.61
N LYS A 121 -29.39 6.24 22.72
CA LYS A 121 -28.10 5.98 23.35
C LYS A 121 -26.92 5.91 22.36
N GLU A 122 -25.94 6.73 22.68
CA GLU A 122 -24.52 6.65 22.35
C GLU A 122 -23.97 5.22 22.44
N SER A 123 -23.41 4.71 21.33
CA SER A 123 -22.20 3.87 21.31
C SER A 123 -21.95 3.38 19.88
N ASP A 124 -21.29 4.18 19.06
CA ASP A 124 -20.62 3.66 17.86
C ASP A 124 -19.13 4.04 17.93
N TYR A 125 -18.51 3.70 19.06
CA TYR A 125 -17.07 3.41 19.07
C TYR A 125 -16.90 1.97 18.63
N PHE A 126 -16.03 1.75 17.65
CA PHE A 126 -15.79 0.46 16.99
C PHE A 126 -15.68 -0.69 18.00
N SER A 127 -16.78 -1.42 18.19
CA SER A 127 -16.78 -2.68 18.91
C SER A 127 -16.61 -3.78 17.88
N ALA A 128 -15.43 -4.38 17.85
CA ALA A 128 -15.13 -5.52 16.99
C ALA A 128 -16.19 -6.62 17.23
N HIS A 129 -16.95 -6.90 16.18
CA HIS A 129 -18.07 -7.82 16.26
C HIS A 129 -17.53 -9.25 16.19
N ASP A 130 -17.51 -9.95 17.33
CA ASP A 130 -17.08 -11.34 17.39
C ASP A 130 -18.13 -12.26 16.71
N PRO A 131 -17.78 -12.92 15.58
CA PRO A 131 -18.71 -13.77 14.84
C PRO A 131 -19.19 -14.99 15.65
N VAL A 132 -18.43 -15.42 16.67
CA VAL A 132 -18.77 -16.60 17.48
C VAL A 132 -19.89 -16.29 18.48
N ALA A 133 -19.88 -15.09 19.07
CA ALA A 133 -20.92 -14.65 20.00
C ALA A 133 -22.29 -14.50 19.31
N THR A 134 -22.29 -14.08 18.05
CA THR A 134 -23.54 -13.91 17.29
C THR A 134 -24.09 -15.21 16.72
N ALA A 135 -23.23 -16.18 16.40
CA ALA A 135 -23.65 -17.55 16.10
C ALA A 135 -24.33 -18.20 17.31
N LYS A 136 -23.77 -18.07 18.52
CA LYS A 136 -24.34 -18.62 19.75
C LYS A 136 -25.70 -17.99 20.12
N LYS A 137 -25.84 -16.67 19.92
CA LYS A 137 -27.10 -15.95 20.14
C LYS A 137 -28.18 -16.33 19.13
N LYS A 138 -27.80 -16.60 17.87
CA LYS A 138 -28.73 -17.07 16.83
C LYS A 138 -29.20 -18.51 17.10
N ALA A 139 -28.31 -19.38 17.57
CA ALA A 139 -28.64 -20.75 17.97
C ALA A 139 -29.61 -20.80 19.17
N ALA A 140 -29.37 -19.98 20.20
CA ALA A 140 -30.27 -19.89 21.36
C ALA A 140 -31.68 -19.37 20.99
N LYS A 141 -31.77 -18.45 20.03
CA LYS A 141 -33.06 -17.92 19.54
C LYS A 141 -33.80 -18.89 18.61
N ALA A 142 -33.09 -19.80 17.94
CA ALA A 142 -33.68 -20.88 17.17
C ALA A 142 -34.25 -21.97 18.09
N GLY A 143 -33.52 -22.34 19.16
CA GLY A 143 -33.99 -23.32 20.15
C GLY A 143 -35.26 -22.87 20.89
N SER A 144 -35.39 -21.58 21.21
CA SER A 144 -36.59 -21.08 21.90
C SER A 144 -37.85 -20.97 21.02
N LYS A 145 -37.71 -20.92 19.69
CA LYS A 145 -38.85 -20.96 18.75
C LYS A 145 -39.38 -22.37 18.52
N SER A 146 -38.56 -23.39 18.71
CA SER A 146 -38.95 -24.80 18.54
C SER A 146 -39.64 -25.38 19.78
N ALA A 147 -39.45 -24.78 20.97
CA ALA A 147 -40.08 -25.22 22.22
C ALA A 147 -41.49 -24.63 22.47
N ALA A 148 -41.94 -23.66 21.66
CA ALA A 148 -43.27 -23.03 21.78
C ALA A 148 -44.32 -23.65 20.85
N LYS A 149 -44.04 -24.83 20.28
CA LYS A 149 -44.94 -25.55 19.37
C LYS A 149 -45.03 -27.03 19.77
N ASN A 150 -45.50 -27.27 20.99
CA ASN A 150 -46.12 -28.51 21.46
C ASN A 150 -47.26 -28.11 22.40
#